data_AF-A0A1H4G1X1-F1
#
_entry.id   AF-A0A1H4G1X1-F1
#
_cell.length_a   1.000
_cell.length_b   1.000
_cell.length_c   1.000
_cell.angle_alpha   90.00
_cell.angle_beta   90.00
_cell.angle_gamma   90.00
#
_symmetry.space_group_name_H-M   'P 1'
#
loop_
_entity.id
_entity.type
_entity.pdbx_description
1 polymer ?
#
loop_
_entity_poly.entity_id
_entity_poly.type
_entity_poly.pdbx_seq_one_letter_code
_entity_poly.pdbx_strand_id
1 'polypeptide(L)'
;MAHECIIDIRPLKAASGIDESDIAKRLMDYGFHAPTMSFPVAGTLMIEPTESEPKEELDRFCDAMIAIREEIRKVQEGVWP
;
A
#
# COMPACT_ATOMS: atom_id res chain seq x y z
N MET A 1 -4.92 7.24 -21.98
CA MET A 1 -5.30 6.39 -20.85
C MET A 1 -4.26 6.56 -19.75
N ALA A 2 -4.64 6.50 -18.48
CA ALA A 2 -3.69 6.43 -17.37
C ALA A 2 -3.24 4.97 -17.20
N HIS A 3 -1.97 4.75 -16.88
CA HIS A 3 -1.36 3.42 -16.67
C HIS A 3 -0.88 3.20 -15.22
N GLU A 4 -0.90 4.27 -14.42
CA GLU A 4 -0.47 4.29 -13.02
C GLU A 4 -1.45 5.10 -12.15
N CYS A 5 -1.39 4.92 -10.84
CA CYS A 5 -2.12 5.71 -9.86
C CYS A 5 -1.32 5.97 -8.57
N ILE A 6 -1.69 7.04 -7.85
CA ILE A 6 -1.11 7.38 -6.55
C ILE A 6 -2.12 7.06 -5.45
N ILE A 7 -1.67 6.35 -4.42
CA ILE A 7 -2.40 6.15 -3.16
C ILE A 7 -1.85 7.10 -2.11
N ASP A 8 -2.72 7.97 -1.59
CA ASP A 8 -2.36 8.94 -0.56
C ASP A 8 -2.41 8.30 0.84
N ILE A 9 -1.24 8.05 1.41
CA ILE A 9 -1.07 7.44 2.74
C ILE A 9 -0.97 8.51 3.84
N ARG A 10 -0.80 9.80 3.50
CA ARG A 10 -0.55 10.86 4.49
C ARG A 10 -1.66 11.02 5.53
N PRO A 11 -2.97 10.94 5.16
CA PRO A 11 -4.04 10.94 6.16
C PRO A 11 -3.97 9.73 7.10
N LEU A 12 -3.53 8.58 6.58
CA LEU A 12 -3.36 7.36 7.36
C LEU A 12 -2.23 7.52 8.37
N LYS A 13 -1.07 8.02 7.93
CA LYS A 13 0.08 8.35 8.79
C LYS A 13 -0.30 9.30 9.91
N ALA A 14 -1.07 10.35 9.61
CA ALA A 14 -1.53 11.29 10.63
C ALA A 14 -2.45 10.64 11.68
N ALA A 15 -3.24 9.64 11.28
CA ALA A 15 -4.23 8.99 12.14
C ALA A 15 -3.70 7.75 12.88
N SER A 16 -2.69 7.05 12.37
CA SER A 16 -2.17 5.80 12.94
C SER A 16 -0.68 5.84 13.29
N GLY A 17 0.07 6.82 12.80
CA GLY A 17 1.54 6.83 12.87
C GLY A 17 2.23 5.94 11.85
N ILE A 18 1.49 5.10 11.11
CA ILE A 18 2.02 4.17 10.11
C ILE A 18 2.24 4.88 8.78
N ASP A 19 3.44 4.75 8.21
CA ASP A 19 3.79 5.44 6.97
C ASP A 19 4.00 4.52 5.76
N GLU A 20 4.30 5.13 4.61
CA GLU A 20 4.47 4.40 3.35
C GLU A 20 5.60 3.36 3.41
N SER A 21 6.59 3.55 4.28
CA SER A 21 7.70 2.61 4.45
C SER A 21 7.30 1.36 5.22
N ASP A 22 6.35 1.48 6.15
CA ASP A 22 5.78 0.35 6.87
C ASP A 22 4.93 -0.50 5.92
N ILE A 23 4.09 0.14 5.10
CA ILE A 23 3.27 -0.55 4.08
C ILE A 23 4.18 -1.25 3.05
N ALA A 24 5.21 -0.57 2.56
CA ALA A 24 6.17 -1.12 1.62
C ALA A 24 6.89 -2.36 2.15
N LYS A 25 7.35 -2.33 3.42
CA LYS A 25 7.96 -3.49 4.06
C LYS A 25 6.93 -4.60 4.28
N ARG A 26 5.71 -4.25 4.70
CA ARG A 26 4.65 -5.24 4.95
C ARG A 26 4.24 -5.97 3.69
N LEU A 27 4.21 -5.30 2.53
CA LEU A 27 3.97 -5.93 1.23
C LEU A 27 4.98 -7.05 0.92
N MET A 28 6.23 -6.95 1.41
CA MET A 28 7.23 -8.02 1.23
C MET A 28 6.82 -9.32 1.93
N ASP A 29 6.14 -9.23 3.08
CA ASP A 29 5.61 -10.42 3.78
C ASP A 29 4.50 -11.11 2.98
N TYR A 30 3.82 -10.37 2.09
CA TYR A 30 2.82 -10.89 1.14
C TYR A 30 3.45 -11.35 -0.19
N GLY A 31 4.76 -11.26 -0.33
CA GLY A 31 5.49 -11.66 -1.54
C GLY A 31 5.56 -10.60 -2.64
N PHE A 32 5.25 -9.34 -2.33
CA PHE A 32 5.32 -8.24 -3.29
C PHE A 32 6.52 -7.33 -3.02
N HIS A 33 7.22 -6.94 -4.10
CA HIS A 33 8.13 -5.80 -4.02
C HIS A 33 7.31 -4.52 -3.82
N ALA A 34 7.88 -3.56 -3.09
CA ALA A 34 7.22 -2.28 -2.88
C ALA A 34 7.03 -1.52 -4.22
N PRO A 35 5.90 -0.82 -4.40
CA PRO A 35 5.75 0.13 -5.50
C PRO A 35 6.67 1.34 -5.31
N THR A 36 6.63 2.29 -6.25
CA THR A 36 7.40 3.54 -6.13
C THR A 36 6.94 4.31 -4.89
N MET A 37 7.90 4.62 -4.02
CA MET A 37 7.64 5.30 -2.74
C MET A 37 8.03 6.77 -2.82
N SER A 38 7.19 7.63 -2.24
CA SER A 38 7.51 9.05 -1.98
C SER A 38 7.89 9.86 -3.22
N PHE A 39 7.47 9.41 -4.40
CA PHE A 39 7.59 10.10 -5.68
C PHE A 39 6.34 9.83 -6.53
N PRO A 40 5.81 10.82 -7.28
CA PRO A 40 6.23 12.22 -7.34
C PRO A 40 5.83 13.05 -6.10
N VAL A 41 5.09 12.46 -5.16
CA VAL A 41 4.61 13.11 -3.93
C VAL A 41 5.16 12.39 -2.71
N ALA A 42 5.84 13.12 -1.83
CA ALA A 42 6.35 12.57 -0.56
C ALA A 42 5.20 12.04 0.32
N GLY A 43 5.42 10.89 0.97
CA GLY A 43 4.42 10.23 1.82
C GLY A 43 3.35 9.43 1.07
N THR A 44 3.59 9.08 -0.20
CA THR A 44 2.63 8.36 -1.04
C THR A 44 3.24 7.13 -1.70
N LEU A 45 2.39 6.26 -2.25
CA LEU A 45 2.77 5.10 -3.07
C LEU A 45 2.23 5.30 -4.49
N MET A 46 3.06 5.10 -5.51
CA MET A 46 2.69 5.14 -6.93
C MET A 46 2.79 3.74 -7.53
N ILE A 47 1.65 3.23 -8.02
CA ILE A 47 1.48 1.85 -8.49
C ILE A 47 1.23 1.85 -10.00
N GLU A 48 2.01 1.04 -10.71
CA GLU A 48 1.87 0.77 -12.14
C GLU A 48 1.99 -0.75 -12.37
N PRO A 49 0.90 -1.47 -12.69
CA PRO A 49 0.94 -2.92 -12.86
C PRO A 49 1.49 -3.38 -14.21
N THR A 50 1.55 -2.49 -15.21
CA THR A 50 1.78 -2.82 -16.63
C THR A 50 0.68 -3.71 -17.24
N GLU A 51 0.69 -3.84 -18.56
CA GLU A 51 -0.22 -4.71 -19.31
C GLU A 51 0.15 -6.20 -19.26
N SER A 52 1.32 -6.52 -18.70
CA SER A 52 1.86 -7.90 -18.71
C SER A 52 1.33 -8.75 -17.54
N GLU A 53 0.83 -8.12 -16.49
CA GLU A 53 0.36 -8.83 -15.30
C GLU A 53 -1.09 -9.33 -15.47
N PRO A 54 -1.37 -10.60 -15.17
CA PRO A 54 -2.71 -11.16 -15.31
C PRO A 54 -3.63 -10.63 -14.20
N LYS A 55 -4.95 -10.71 -14.42
CA LYS A 55 -5.94 -10.21 -13.46
C LYS A 55 -5.75 -10.84 -12.07
N GLU A 56 -5.41 -12.12 -12.00
CA GLU A 56 -5.19 -12.82 -10.74
C GLU A 56 -4.04 -12.19 -9.92
N GLU A 57 -2.99 -11.68 -10.56
CA GLU A 57 -1.88 -11.02 -9.85
C GLU A 57 -2.29 -9.64 -9.33
N LEU A 58 -3.09 -8.90 -10.12
CA LEU A 58 -3.66 -7.62 -9.69
C LEU A 58 -4.60 -7.80 -8.49
N ASP A 59 -5.42 -8.84 -8.52
CA ASP A 59 -6.33 -9.18 -7.42
C ASP A 59 -5.53 -9.53 -6.16
N ARG A 60 -4.48 -10.36 -6.27
CA ARG A 60 -3.59 -10.70 -5.14
C ARG A 60 -2.93 -9.46 -4.53
N PHE A 61 -2.48 -8.51 -5.36
CA PHE A 61 -1.90 -7.25 -4.87
C PHE A 61 -2.96 -6.40 -4.16
N CYS A 62 -4.16 -6.27 -4.73
CA CYS A 62 -5.27 -5.55 -4.10
C CYS A 62 -5.67 -6.18 -2.76
N ASP A 63 -5.77 -7.51 -2.70
CA ASP A 63 -6.10 -8.23 -1.47
C ASP A 63 -5.04 -8.02 -0.38
N ALA A 64 -3.75 -8.00 -0.75
CA ALA A 64 -2.67 -7.66 0.18
C ALA A 64 -2.81 -6.23 0.71
N MET A 65 -3.08 -5.25 -0.17
CA MET A 65 -3.28 -3.86 0.24
C MET A 65 -4.50 -3.68 1.16
N ILE A 66 -5.61 -4.40 0.89
CA ILE A 66 -6.81 -4.40 1.73
C ILE A 66 -6.51 -5.03 3.09
N ALA A 67 -5.79 -6.16 3.12
CA ALA A 67 -5.40 -6.80 4.36
C ALA A 67 -4.52 -5.86 5.21
N ILE A 68 -3.53 -5.20 4.62
CA ILE A 68 -2.69 -4.21 5.30
C ILE A 68 -3.54 -3.05 5.83
N ARG A 69 -4.55 -2.57 5.09
CA ARG A 69 -5.46 -1.53 5.57
C ARG A 69 -6.23 -1.96 6.83
N GLU A 70 -6.64 -3.22 6.91
CA GLU A 70 -7.30 -3.79 8.09
C GLU A 70 -6.33 -3.97 9.27
N GLU A 71 -5.08 -4.33 9.01
CA GLU A 71 -4.02 -4.35 10.04
C GLU A 71 -3.82 -2.95 10.64
N ILE A 72 -3.74 -1.93 9.79
CA ILE A 72 -3.63 -0.54 10.23
C ILE A 72 -4.88 -0.11 11.02
N ARG A 73 -6.07 -0.56 10.63
CA ARG A 73 -7.30 -0.29 11.38
C ARG A 73 -7.24 -0.85 12.81
N LYS A 74 -6.69 -2.05 13.00
CA LYS A 74 -6.51 -2.64 14.34
C LYS A 74 -5.57 -1.82 15.22
N VAL A 75 -4.53 -1.22 14.64
CA VAL A 75 -3.65 -0.28 15.35
C VAL A 75 -4.41 1.00 15.73
N GLN A 76 -5.19 1.57 14.80
CA GLN A 76 -6.02 2.76 15.06
C GLN A 76 -7.06 2.53 16.17
N GLU A 77 -7.62 1.32 16.25
CA GLU A 77 -8.61 0.93 17.25
C GLU A 77 -7.97 0.51 18.59
N GLY A 78 -6.64 0.49 18.70
CA GLY A 78 -5.92 0.05 19.89
C GLY A 78 -6.03 -1.46 20.17
N VAL A 79 -6.47 -2.25 19.18
CA VAL A 79 -6.52 -3.71 19.25
C VAL A 79 -5.10 -4.29 19.17
N TRP A 80 -4.27 -3.67 18.34
CA TRP A 80 -2.84 -3.97 18.22
C TRP A 80 -2.01 -2.82 18.79
N PRO A 81 -0.83 -3.14 19.35
CA PRO A 81 0.08 -2.14 19.91
C PRO A 81 0.60 -1.16 18.86
#